data_AF-A0A8X6S2P3-F1
#
_entry.id   AF-A0A8X6S2P3-F1
#
_cell.length_a   1.000
_cell.length_b   1.000
_cell.length_c   1.000
_cell.angle_alpha   90.00
_cell.angle_beta   90.00
_cell.angle_gamma   90.00
#
_symmetry.space_group_name_H-M   'P 1'
#
loop_
_entity.id
_entity.type
_entity.pdbx_description
1 polymer ?
#
loop_
_entity_poly.entity_id
_entity_poly.type
_entity_poly.pdbx_seq_one_letter_code
_entity_poly.pdbx_strand_id
1 'polypeptide(L)'
;MPRASTKVFKKRRGVFNKGRCNKSNDGCGESNSAVPKNSADEKNSADGAKLYTNETEPSTSERKIVNMDISYSDEAFSGFRNVIVDINLLACVFFEAVKCIKCEKTGLRLHLSESNCGEAVKFHLKCPSCKYNYTFFNSKKCDSSENYELNTRLVYAMRCIGKGAESAMMFCGIMNLPPPPTKFSKYNHILLQATRETCEHSMAEAVREAVDENDGKRDLAVAVDGSWQKRGFSSKNGLLTDTSVDTGKVIDVEVFQNIVFVRTKPSIFKIVR
;
A
#
# COMPACT_ATOMS: atom_id res chain seq x y z
N MET A 1 -42.72 -26.27 -34.97
CA MET A 1 -42.78 -25.00 -34.21
C MET A 1 -41.37 -24.43 -34.06
N PRO A 2 -41.18 -23.10 -34.10
CA PRO A 2 -39.94 -22.48 -34.58
C PRO A 2 -38.84 -22.32 -33.50
N ARG A 3 -37.59 -22.34 -33.97
CA ARG A 3 -36.33 -22.15 -33.23
C ARG A 3 -36.21 -20.74 -32.66
N ALA A 4 -35.79 -20.65 -31.39
CA ALA A 4 -35.32 -19.39 -30.80
C ALA A 4 -33.88 -19.09 -31.27
N SER A 5 -33.70 -17.86 -31.77
CA SER A 5 -32.51 -17.32 -32.42
C SER A 5 -31.36 -17.06 -31.44
N THR A 6 -30.18 -17.58 -31.75
CA THR A 6 -28.90 -17.30 -31.09
C THR A 6 -28.44 -15.87 -31.44
N LYS A 7 -28.39 -14.97 -30.46
CA LYS A 7 -27.78 -13.64 -30.65
C LYS A 7 -26.26 -13.77 -30.76
N VAL A 8 -25.74 -13.67 -31.98
CA VAL A 8 -24.30 -13.58 -32.28
C VAL A 8 -23.82 -12.15 -31.99
N PHE A 9 -22.93 -11.98 -31.01
CA PHE A 9 -22.23 -10.72 -30.78
C PHE A 9 -21.16 -10.51 -31.86
N LYS A 10 -21.35 -9.50 -32.72
CA LYS A 10 -20.33 -9.07 -33.69
C LYS A 10 -19.20 -8.31 -32.97
N LYS A 11 -17.99 -8.87 -33.01
CA LYS A 11 -16.75 -8.25 -32.56
C LYS A 11 -16.44 -7.03 -33.44
N ARG A 12 -16.52 -5.80 -32.89
CA ARG A 12 -15.98 -4.60 -33.57
C ARG A 12 -14.47 -4.73 -33.65
N ARG A 13 -13.91 -4.76 -34.86
CA ARG A 13 -12.46 -4.63 -35.11
C ARG A 13 -12.11 -3.15 -34.95
N GLY A 14 -11.45 -2.80 -33.85
CA GLY A 14 -10.77 -1.51 -33.71
C GLY A 14 -9.48 -1.54 -34.52
N VAL A 15 -9.35 -0.61 -35.47
CA VAL A 15 -8.13 -0.39 -36.26
C VAL A 15 -7.11 0.28 -35.34
N PHE A 16 -5.99 -0.41 -35.09
CA PHE A 16 -4.85 0.12 -34.36
C PHE A 16 -4.05 1.04 -35.29
N ASN A 17 -4.15 2.35 -35.09
CA ASN A 17 -3.26 3.31 -35.76
C ASN A 17 -1.91 3.30 -35.03
N LYS A 18 -0.88 2.74 -35.67
CA LYS A 18 0.53 2.88 -35.25
C LYS A 18 1.01 4.29 -35.61
N GLY A 19 0.89 5.21 -34.64
CA GLY A 19 1.56 6.51 -34.70
C GLY A 19 3.05 6.37 -34.39
N ARG A 20 3.86 6.73 -35.38
CA ARG A 20 5.33 6.68 -35.41
C ARG A 20 5.90 7.80 -34.52
N CYS A 21 6.83 7.45 -33.63
CA CYS A 21 7.58 8.41 -32.83
C CYS A 21 8.69 9.02 -33.71
N ASN A 22 8.59 10.32 -34.02
CA ASN A 22 9.70 11.09 -34.60
C ASN A 22 10.27 12.01 -33.54
N LYS A 23 11.58 11.88 -33.32
CA LYS A 23 12.42 12.85 -32.62
C LYS A 23 12.55 14.12 -33.48
N SER A 24 12.46 15.28 -32.86
CA SER A 24 13.21 16.47 -33.27
C SER A 24 13.32 17.47 -32.13
N ASN A 25 14.53 17.99 -32.01
CA ASN A 25 15.03 19.01 -31.09
C ASN A 25 14.52 20.43 -31.39
N ASP A 26 14.78 21.30 -30.40
CA ASP A 26 15.08 22.75 -30.46
C ASP A 26 13.96 23.79 -30.68
N GLY A 27 14.00 24.84 -29.84
CA GLY A 27 13.77 26.22 -30.28
C GLY A 27 12.77 27.06 -29.48
N CYS A 28 13.28 28.02 -28.71
CA CYS A 28 12.56 29.15 -28.08
C CYS A 28 11.82 30.04 -29.08
N GLY A 29 10.78 30.75 -28.61
CA GLY A 29 10.25 31.95 -29.30
C GLY A 29 8.89 32.42 -28.81
N GLU A 30 8.86 33.61 -28.20
CA GLU A 30 7.70 34.30 -27.66
C GLU A 30 6.74 34.87 -28.73
N SER A 31 5.52 35.19 -28.26
CA SER A 31 4.75 36.42 -28.52
C SER A 31 3.45 36.34 -29.33
N ASN A 32 2.42 36.84 -28.65
CA ASN A 32 1.37 37.78 -29.07
C ASN A 32 0.23 37.35 -30.01
N SER A 33 -0.93 37.18 -29.36
CA SER A 33 -2.20 37.91 -29.58
C SER A 33 -2.69 38.18 -31.01
N ALA A 34 -3.87 37.63 -31.34
CA ALA A 34 -4.95 38.38 -32.00
C ALA A 34 -6.27 37.58 -31.98
N VAL A 35 -7.34 38.23 -31.53
CA VAL A 35 -8.76 37.84 -31.72
C VAL A 35 -9.30 38.62 -32.91
N PRO A 36 -10.18 38.05 -33.75
CA PRO A 36 -11.49 38.67 -33.97
C PRO A 36 -12.64 37.63 -34.07
N LYS A 37 -13.71 37.79 -33.28
CA LYS A 37 -15.01 38.46 -33.59
C LYS A 37 -16.03 37.62 -34.39
N ASN A 38 -16.99 37.10 -33.63
CA ASN A 38 -18.45 36.94 -33.80
C ASN A 38 -19.10 37.16 -35.18
N SER A 39 -20.01 36.23 -35.52
CA SER A 39 -21.37 36.59 -35.99
C SER A 39 -22.37 35.54 -35.51
N ALA A 40 -23.52 36.02 -35.08
CA ALA A 40 -24.61 35.30 -34.45
C ALA A 40 -25.68 34.92 -35.49
N ASP A 41 -26.42 33.84 -35.21
CA ASP A 41 -27.81 33.71 -35.64
C ASP A 41 -28.60 33.00 -34.52
N GLU A 42 -29.50 33.76 -33.90
CA GLU A 42 -30.53 33.29 -32.96
C GLU A 42 -31.71 32.68 -33.70
N LYS A 43 -32.36 31.66 -33.10
CA LYS A 43 -33.84 31.57 -33.01
C LYS A 43 -34.31 30.54 -31.97
N ASN A 44 -34.89 31.11 -30.92
CA ASN A 44 -35.77 30.65 -29.83
C ASN A 44 -36.53 29.31 -29.95
N SER A 45 -36.64 28.55 -28.84
CA SER A 45 -37.84 28.55 -27.96
C SER A 45 -37.86 27.40 -26.93
N ALA A 46 -37.91 27.80 -25.65
CA ALA A 46 -38.59 27.25 -24.45
C ALA A 46 -38.53 25.76 -24.00
N ASP A 47 -38.23 25.67 -22.69
CA ASP A 47 -38.65 24.71 -21.65
C ASP A 47 -37.94 23.37 -21.40
N GLY A 48 -37.41 23.26 -20.17
CA GLY A 48 -37.02 22.01 -19.52
C GLY A 48 -35.75 22.10 -18.68
N ALA A 49 -35.75 22.88 -17.60
CA ALA A 49 -34.65 22.88 -16.62
C ALA A 49 -34.48 21.48 -16.01
N LYS A 50 -33.38 20.80 -16.35
CA LYS A 50 -32.81 19.70 -15.54
C LYS A 50 -31.45 20.15 -15.03
N LEU A 51 -31.37 20.39 -13.73
CA LEU A 51 -30.11 20.48 -12.99
C LEU A 51 -29.36 19.16 -13.18
N TYR A 52 -28.34 19.17 -14.02
CA TYR A 52 -27.33 18.12 -14.06
C TYR A 52 -26.40 18.33 -12.86
N THR A 53 -26.69 17.67 -11.75
CA THR A 53 -25.65 17.37 -10.76
C THR A 53 -24.69 16.41 -11.43
N ASN A 54 -23.52 16.91 -11.84
CA ASN A 54 -22.39 16.08 -12.26
C ASN A 54 -21.81 15.36 -11.03
N GLU A 55 -22.56 14.44 -10.45
CA GLU A 55 -21.97 13.41 -9.61
C GLU A 55 -21.44 12.33 -10.55
N THR A 56 -20.13 12.36 -10.76
CA THR A 56 -19.45 11.28 -11.48
C THR A 56 -19.51 10.07 -10.57
N GLU A 57 -20.36 9.09 -10.90
CA GLU A 57 -20.43 7.81 -10.20
C GLU A 57 -19.00 7.24 -10.08
N PRO A 58 -18.49 7.02 -8.86
CA PRO A 58 -17.11 6.59 -8.67
C PRO A 58 -16.92 5.25 -9.37
N SER A 59 -15.76 5.11 -10.02
CA SER A 59 -15.38 3.89 -10.71
C SER A 59 -15.44 2.68 -9.77
N THR A 60 -15.68 1.48 -10.30
CA THR A 60 -15.66 0.25 -9.50
C THR A 60 -14.30 0.03 -8.80
N SER A 61 -13.25 0.71 -9.24
CA SER A 61 -11.93 0.79 -8.58
C SER A 61 -11.89 1.79 -7.41
N GLU A 62 -12.50 2.97 -7.54
CA GLU A 62 -12.61 3.94 -6.43
C GLU A 62 -13.41 3.38 -5.27
N ARG A 63 -14.46 2.59 -5.55
CA ARG A 63 -15.24 1.90 -4.51
C ARG A 63 -14.48 0.78 -3.79
N LYS A 64 -13.33 0.33 -4.32
CA LYS A 64 -12.52 -0.77 -3.76
C LYS A 64 -11.38 -0.30 -2.88
N ILE A 65 -11.01 0.98 -2.96
CA ILE A 65 -10.18 1.58 -1.92
C ILE A 65 -11.16 1.91 -0.81
N VAL A 66 -11.60 0.89 -0.07
CA VAL A 66 -12.16 1.10 1.25
C VAL A 66 -11.11 1.96 1.94
N ASN A 67 -11.51 3.16 2.33
CA ASN A 67 -10.71 4.05 3.14
C ASN A 67 -10.19 3.16 4.26
N MET A 68 -8.91 2.80 4.20
CA MET A 68 -8.29 2.10 5.31
C MET A 68 -8.33 3.19 6.35
N ASP A 69 -9.33 3.18 7.23
CA ASP A 69 -9.45 4.07 8.38
C ASP A 69 -8.33 3.69 9.36
N ILE A 70 -7.08 3.74 8.86
CA ILE A 70 -5.95 4.21 9.61
C ILE A 70 -6.32 5.65 9.91
N SER A 71 -7.20 5.83 10.89
CA SER A 71 -7.30 7.11 11.57
C SER A 71 -5.87 7.42 11.96
N TYR A 72 -5.33 8.48 11.36
CA TYR A 72 -4.10 9.07 11.86
C TYR A 72 -4.49 9.58 13.24
N SER A 73 -4.36 8.73 14.26
CA SER A 73 -4.80 9.08 15.60
C SER A 73 -3.97 10.29 15.99
N ASP A 74 -4.63 11.45 16.10
CA ASP A 74 -4.01 12.69 16.58
C ASP A 74 -3.58 12.56 18.05
N GLU A 75 -3.94 11.44 18.69
CA GLU A 75 -3.34 10.94 19.92
C GLU A 75 -1.82 11.10 19.84
N ALA A 76 -1.31 11.92 20.75
CA ALA A 76 0.09 12.18 20.92
C ALA A 76 0.80 10.88 21.30
N PHE A 77 1.13 10.06 20.30
CA PHE A 77 2.01 8.91 20.47
C PHE A 77 3.27 9.43 21.17
N SER A 78 3.49 8.98 22.40
CA SER A 78 4.68 9.27 23.20
C SER A 78 5.96 8.62 22.64
N GLY A 79 5.93 8.19 21.38
CA GLY A 79 6.99 7.49 20.68
C GLY A 79 7.58 8.34 19.55
N PHE A 80 8.87 8.14 19.31
CA PHE A 80 9.59 8.75 18.20
C PHE A 80 8.93 8.39 16.86
N ARG A 81 8.58 9.42 16.06
CA ARG A 81 8.01 9.26 14.70
C ARG A 81 9.14 9.17 13.67
N ASN A 82 8.93 8.41 12.59
CA ASN A 82 9.82 8.42 11.44
C ASN A 82 9.47 9.61 10.54
N VAL A 83 10.47 10.43 10.20
CA VAL A 83 10.33 11.59 9.32
C VAL A 83 11.29 11.43 8.13
N ILE A 84 10.82 11.76 6.92
CA ILE A 84 11.67 11.82 5.74
C ILE A 84 12.40 13.16 5.76
N VAL A 85 13.73 13.11 5.76
CA VAL A 85 14.61 14.30 5.87
C VAL A 85 15.57 14.31 4.68
N ASP A 86 15.72 15.47 4.04
CA ASP A 86 16.80 15.69 3.06
C ASP A 86 18.15 15.62 3.79
N ILE A 87 18.93 14.60 3.45
CA ILE A 87 20.21 14.32 4.11
C ILE A 87 21.23 15.42 3.87
N ASN A 88 21.13 16.20 2.78
CA ASN A 88 22.02 17.35 2.57
C ASN A 88 21.77 18.44 3.61
N LEU A 89 20.50 18.74 3.90
CA LEU A 89 20.15 19.70 4.95
C LEU A 89 20.64 19.22 6.31
N LEU A 90 20.46 17.93 6.61
CA LEU A 90 20.97 17.35 7.84
C LEU A 90 22.50 17.43 7.91
N ALA A 91 23.20 17.16 6.81
CA ALA A 91 24.66 17.26 6.75
C ALA A 91 25.15 18.70 7.00
N CYS A 92 24.45 19.73 6.50
CA CYS A 92 24.73 21.13 6.82
C CYS A 92 24.60 21.41 8.32
N VAL A 93 23.53 20.92 8.97
CA VAL A 93 23.35 21.06 10.42
C VAL A 93 24.50 20.42 11.19
N PHE A 94 24.94 19.22 10.81
CA PHE A 94 26.11 18.58 11.43
C PHE A 94 27.40 19.38 11.25
N PHE A 95 27.58 20.00 10.08
CA PHE A 95 28.75 20.79 9.79
C PHE A 95 28.81 22.08 10.62
N GLU A 96 27.70 22.81 10.71
CA GLU A 96 27.64 24.15 11.30
C GLU A 96 27.37 24.15 12.80
N ALA A 97 26.44 23.30 13.25
CA ALA A 97 25.89 23.38 14.61
C ALA A 97 26.44 22.31 15.57
N VAL A 98 27.04 21.23 15.06
CA VAL A 98 27.48 20.10 15.90
C VAL A 98 28.99 20.14 16.11
N LYS A 99 29.40 20.15 17.39
CA LYS A 99 30.82 20.07 17.79
C LYS A 99 31.29 18.62 17.89
N CYS A 100 32.52 18.38 17.48
CA CYS A 100 33.16 17.08 17.66
C CYS A 100 33.40 16.80 19.15
N ILE A 101 32.95 15.65 19.65
CA ILE A 101 33.12 15.24 21.05
C ILE A 101 34.59 15.11 21.49
N LYS A 102 35.53 14.90 20.57
CA LYS A 102 36.95 14.71 20.91
C LYS A 102 37.78 15.99 20.93
N CYS A 103 37.45 16.96 20.09
CA CYS A 103 38.27 18.18 19.94
C CYS A 103 37.47 19.47 20.03
N GLU A 104 36.16 19.39 20.25
CA GLU A 104 35.21 20.49 20.45
C GLU A 104 35.10 21.49 19.28
N LYS A 105 35.75 21.21 18.16
CA LYS A 105 35.65 21.99 16.92
C LYS A 105 34.40 21.61 16.13
N THR A 106 33.85 22.58 15.41
CA THR A 106 32.77 22.39 14.42
C THR A 106 33.32 21.80 13.11
N GLY A 107 32.43 21.59 12.13
CA GLY A 107 32.79 21.06 10.82
C GLY A 107 32.68 19.54 10.71
N LEU A 108 31.85 18.89 11.54
CA LEU A 108 31.59 17.45 11.42
C LEU A 108 30.91 17.16 10.07
N ARG A 109 31.43 16.18 9.34
CA ARG A 109 30.91 15.79 8.04
C ARG A 109 30.10 14.50 8.16
N LEU A 110 28.84 14.58 7.77
CA LEU A 110 27.95 13.43 7.62
C LEU A 110 28.06 12.89 6.20
N HIS A 111 28.42 11.61 6.05
CA HIS A 111 28.48 10.92 4.77
C HIS A 111 27.62 9.67 4.80
N LEU A 112 26.98 9.34 3.67
CA LEU A 112 26.31 8.06 3.49
C LEU A 112 27.34 7.01 3.04
N SER A 113 27.11 5.76 3.45
CA SER A 113 27.83 4.62 2.90
C SER A 113 27.30 4.25 1.52
N GLU A 114 28.17 3.72 0.68
CA GLU A 114 27.80 3.16 -0.63
C GLU A 114 27.09 1.80 -0.50
N SER A 115 27.24 1.13 0.65
CA SER A 115 26.68 -0.20 0.92
C SER A 115 25.49 -0.13 1.87
N ASN A 116 24.34 0.28 1.34
CA ASN A 116 23.10 0.36 2.11
C ASN A 116 22.33 -0.96 2.07
N CYS A 117 21.57 -1.23 3.12
CA CYS A 117 20.71 -2.41 3.22
C CYS A 117 19.26 -1.99 2.96
N GLY A 118 18.93 -1.61 1.73
CA GLY A 118 17.65 -1.01 1.40
C GLY A 118 17.52 0.42 1.95
N GLU A 119 16.41 0.74 2.60
CA GLU A 119 16.16 2.03 3.30
C GLU A 119 17.02 2.21 4.56
N ALA A 120 17.59 1.13 5.06
CA ALA A 120 18.54 1.18 6.15
C ALA A 120 19.91 1.63 5.64
N VAL A 121 20.14 2.94 5.74
CA VAL A 121 21.35 3.62 5.29
C VAL A 121 22.35 3.69 6.44
N LYS A 122 23.61 3.38 6.14
CA LYS A 122 24.71 3.56 7.09
C LYS A 122 25.30 4.95 6.94
N PHE A 123 25.40 5.66 8.04
CA PHE A 123 26.00 6.99 8.14
C PHE A 123 27.41 6.91 8.71
N HIS A 124 28.27 7.79 8.20
CA HIS A 124 29.63 8.02 8.67
C HIS A 124 29.76 9.48 9.10
N LEU A 125 30.01 9.71 10.38
CA LEU A 125 30.26 11.02 10.94
C LEU A 125 31.76 11.19 11.18
N LYS A 126 32.39 12.10 10.44
CA LYS A 126 33.85 12.31 10.46
C LYS A 126 34.20 13.74 10.86
N CYS A 127 35.17 13.89 11.75
CA CYS A 127 35.75 15.21 12.04
C CYS A 127 36.97 15.44 11.13
N PRO A 128 37.05 16.55 10.39
CA PRO A 128 38.24 16.88 9.61
C PRO A 128 39.41 17.35 10.49
N SER A 129 39.12 17.86 11.69
CA SER A 129 40.12 18.42 12.60
C SER A 129 40.81 17.38 13.50
N CYS A 130 40.30 16.15 13.57
CA CYS A 130 40.89 15.08 14.38
C CYS A 130 40.54 13.70 13.82
N LYS A 131 41.02 12.61 14.45
CA LYS A 131 40.75 11.23 14.00
C LYS A 131 39.38 10.69 14.46
N TYR A 132 38.42 11.56 14.79
CA TYR A 132 37.09 11.12 15.20
C TYR A 132 36.30 10.58 14.00
N ASN A 133 35.77 9.36 14.16
CA ASN A 133 34.93 8.68 13.21
C ASN A 133 33.87 7.90 14.00
N TYR A 134 32.62 8.03 13.60
CA TYR A 134 31.50 7.31 14.19
C TYR A 134 30.56 6.83 13.09
N THR A 135 30.01 5.63 13.26
CA THR A 135 29.10 5.05 12.26
C THR A 135 27.84 4.53 12.93
N PHE A 136 26.70 4.79 12.30
CA PHE A 136 25.40 4.36 12.78
C PHE A 136 24.45 4.11 11.60
N PHE A 137 23.31 3.47 11.85
CA PHE A 137 22.23 3.30 10.87
C PHE A 137 21.04 4.20 11.23
N ASN A 138 20.28 4.67 10.24
CA ASN A 138 18.99 5.37 10.47
C ASN A 138 17.86 4.44 10.93
N SER A 139 18.09 3.13 10.98
CA SER A 139 17.09 2.16 11.41
C SER A 139 17.67 1.28 12.49
N LYS A 140 16.90 1.06 13.56
CA LYS A 140 17.16 -0.06 14.47
C LYS A 140 16.88 -1.38 13.78
N LYS A 141 17.49 -2.43 14.32
CA LYS A 141 17.15 -3.81 13.96
C LYS A 141 15.99 -4.29 14.84
N CYS A 142 15.14 -5.14 14.30
CA CYS A 142 14.11 -5.84 15.05
C CYS A 142 14.76 -6.99 15.85
N ASP A 143 14.46 -7.08 17.14
CA ASP A 143 15.11 -7.98 18.11
C ASP A 143 15.10 -9.46 17.68
N SER A 144 14.07 -9.89 16.95
CA SER A 144 13.86 -11.29 16.57
C SER A 144 14.44 -11.71 15.22
N SER A 145 14.90 -10.78 14.37
CA SER A 145 15.13 -11.12 12.95
C SER A 145 16.35 -10.48 12.28
N GLU A 146 17.13 -9.69 13.01
CA GLU A 146 18.29 -8.91 12.51
C GLU A 146 17.95 -7.98 11.33
N ASN A 147 16.66 -7.78 11.04
CA ASN A 147 16.18 -6.94 9.95
C ASN A 147 15.98 -5.52 10.43
N TYR A 148 16.17 -4.57 9.52
CA TYR A 148 15.93 -3.17 9.83
C TYR A 148 14.44 -2.83 9.83
N GLU A 149 14.00 -2.15 10.87
CA GLU A 149 12.60 -1.75 11.05
C GLU A 149 12.08 -0.91 9.87
N LEU A 150 12.86 0.04 9.34
CA LEU A 150 12.45 0.86 8.20
C LEU A 150 12.12 0.01 6.97
N ASN A 151 12.92 -1.03 6.70
CA ASN A 151 12.64 -1.96 5.61
C ASN A 151 11.36 -2.76 5.87
N THR A 152 11.15 -3.23 7.10
CA THR A 152 9.92 -3.95 7.49
C THR A 152 8.70 -3.06 7.30
N ARG A 153 8.78 -1.79 7.73
CA ARG A 153 7.71 -0.80 7.57
C ARG A 153 7.42 -0.50 6.10
N LEU A 154 8.44 -0.30 5.26
CA LEU A 154 8.25 -0.09 3.82
C LEU A 154 7.54 -1.29 3.17
N VAL A 155 8.01 -2.50 3.46
CA VAL A 155 7.41 -3.73 2.91
C VAL A 155 5.97 -3.88 3.39
N TYR A 156 5.72 -3.66 4.68
CA TYR A 156 4.38 -3.71 5.26
C TYR A 156 3.43 -2.70 4.62
N ALA A 157 3.84 -1.43 4.53
CA ALA A 157 3.05 -0.38 3.89
C ALA A 157 2.67 -0.74 2.44
N MET A 158 3.65 -1.25 1.67
CA MET A 158 3.39 -1.71 0.30
C MET A 158 2.39 -2.86 0.26
N ARG A 159 2.43 -3.79 1.22
CA ARG A 159 1.44 -4.88 1.32
C ARG A 159 0.05 -4.40 1.69
N CYS A 160 -0.08 -3.45 2.61
CA CYS A 160 -1.37 -2.85 2.98
C CYS A 160 -2.10 -2.24 1.77
N ILE A 161 -1.36 -1.62 0.84
CA ILE A 161 -1.94 -1.04 -0.38
C ILE A 161 -1.99 -2.02 -1.58
N GLY A 162 -1.78 -3.31 -1.34
CA GLY A 162 -1.82 -4.34 -2.40
C GLY A 162 -0.69 -4.25 -3.41
N LYS A 163 0.45 -3.65 -3.05
CA LYS A 163 1.64 -3.49 -3.87
C LYS A 163 2.79 -4.39 -3.41
N GLY A 164 3.85 -4.45 -4.22
CA GLY A 164 5.02 -5.30 -4.00
C GLY A 164 6.33 -4.58 -4.32
N ALA A 165 7.41 -5.35 -4.44
CA ALA A 165 8.77 -4.83 -4.60
C ALA A 165 8.93 -3.84 -5.75
N GLU A 166 8.33 -4.10 -6.92
CA GLU A 166 8.41 -3.21 -8.09
C GLU A 166 7.82 -1.83 -7.82
N SER A 167 6.65 -1.79 -7.17
CA SER A 167 6.02 -0.52 -6.80
C SER A 167 6.78 0.19 -5.69
N ALA A 168 7.39 -0.57 -4.76
CA ALA A 168 8.28 0.00 -3.76
C ALA A 168 9.50 0.66 -4.42
N MET A 169 10.10 0.00 -5.42
CA MET A 169 11.22 0.55 -6.18
C MET A 169 10.83 1.83 -6.92
N MET A 170 9.69 1.84 -7.59
CA MET A 170 9.17 3.02 -8.27
C MET A 170 8.89 4.17 -7.28
N PHE A 171 8.26 3.87 -6.14
CA PHE A 171 7.99 4.84 -5.08
C PHE A 171 9.29 5.47 -4.55
N CYS A 172 10.27 4.64 -4.17
CA CYS A 172 11.56 5.12 -3.68
C CYS A 172 12.28 5.97 -4.74
N GLY A 173 12.26 5.55 -6.01
CA GLY A 173 12.85 6.32 -7.11
C GLY A 173 12.21 7.69 -7.31
N ILE A 174 10.88 7.77 -7.26
CA ILE A 174 10.13 9.04 -7.37
C ILE A 174 10.45 9.97 -6.19
N MET A 175 10.54 9.40 -4.98
CA MET A 175 10.82 10.15 -3.74
C MET A 175 12.31 10.48 -3.54
N ASN A 176 13.19 10.08 -4.46
CA ASN A 176 14.64 10.19 -4.31
C ASN A 176 15.17 9.53 -3.02
N LEU A 177 14.63 8.35 -2.69
CA LEU A 177 15.04 7.52 -1.56
C LEU A 177 16.01 6.42 -2.01
N PRO A 178 16.78 5.82 -1.08
CA PRO A 178 17.50 4.57 -1.34
C PRO A 178 16.58 3.50 -1.96
N PRO A 179 17.13 2.50 -2.67
CA PRO A 179 16.30 1.42 -3.19
C PRO A 179 15.70 0.60 -2.02
N PRO A 180 14.53 -0.04 -2.23
CA PRO A 180 13.97 -0.97 -1.26
C PRO A 180 14.93 -2.15 -0.97
N PRO A 181 14.72 -2.92 0.12
CA PRO A 181 15.55 -4.07 0.43
C PRO A 181 15.51 -5.12 -0.70
N THR A 182 16.69 -5.54 -1.17
CA THR A 182 16.85 -6.55 -2.24
C THR A 182 16.17 -7.88 -1.90
N LYS A 183 16.24 -8.30 -0.62
CA LYS A 183 15.58 -9.51 -0.11
C LYS A 183 14.14 -9.25 0.31
N PHE A 184 13.33 -8.59 -0.53
CA PHE A 184 11.94 -8.22 -0.22
C PHE A 184 11.08 -9.42 0.22
N SER A 185 11.28 -10.61 -0.37
CA SER A 185 10.59 -11.84 0.03
C SER A 185 10.88 -12.30 1.46
N LYS A 186 12.08 -12.01 2.00
CA LYS A 186 12.40 -12.30 3.41
C LYS A 186 11.45 -11.55 4.34
N TYR A 187 11.20 -10.27 4.04
CA TYR A 187 10.30 -9.44 4.82
C TYR A 187 8.85 -9.90 4.68
N ASN A 188 8.42 -10.36 3.50
CA ASN A 188 7.08 -10.95 3.34
C ASN A 188 6.86 -12.17 4.24
N HIS A 189 7.86 -13.03 4.39
CA HIS A 189 7.74 -14.20 5.27
C HIS A 189 7.56 -13.80 6.74
N ILE A 190 8.34 -12.83 7.19
CA ILE A 190 8.27 -12.32 8.57
C ILE A 190 6.91 -11.66 8.84
N LEU A 191 6.46 -10.83 7.92
CA LEU A 191 5.14 -10.20 8.02
C LEU A 191 4.03 -11.24 8.01
N LEU A 192 4.12 -12.29 7.19
CA LEU A 192 3.15 -13.38 7.19
C LEU A 192 3.07 -14.10 8.53
N GLN A 193 4.21 -14.36 9.19
CA GLN A 193 4.24 -14.97 10.52
C GLN A 193 3.57 -14.05 11.55
N ALA A 194 4.00 -12.79 11.63
CA ALA A 194 3.46 -11.82 12.57
C ALA A 194 1.95 -11.57 12.36
N THR A 195 1.50 -11.46 11.11
CA THR A 195 0.07 -11.30 10.78
C THR A 195 -0.73 -12.56 11.15
N ARG A 196 -0.18 -13.76 10.96
CA ARG A 196 -0.87 -15.00 11.39
C ARG A 196 -1.03 -15.06 12.90
N GLU A 197 0.03 -14.81 13.65
CA GLU A 197 -0.02 -14.79 15.13
C GLU A 197 -1.03 -13.76 15.64
N THR A 198 -1.03 -12.55 15.06
CA THR A 198 -1.99 -11.50 15.38
C THR A 198 -3.42 -11.91 15.04
N CYS A 199 -3.62 -12.54 13.88
CA CYS A 199 -4.93 -13.02 13.45
C CYS A 199 -5.46 -14.13 14.36
N GLU A 200 -4.63 -15.12 14.69
CA GLU A 200 -4.99 -16.22 15.58
C GLU A 200 -5.36 -15.70 16.98
N HIS A 201 -4.58 -14.77 17.53
CA HIS A 201 -4.89 -14.15 18.81
C HIS A 201 -6.19 -13.34 18.74
N SER A 202 -6.37 -12.50 17.72
CA SER A 202 -7.57 -11.70 17.53
C SER A 202 -8.84 -12.55 17.38
N MET A 203 -8.77 -13.66 16.63
CA MET A 203 -9.90 -14.57 16.46
C MET A 203 -10.21 -15.34 17.74
N ALA A 204 -9.19 -15.75 18.50
CA ALA A 204 -9.39 -16.40 19.80
C ALA A 204 -10.12 -15.48 20.80
N GLU A 205 -9.74 -14.19 20.82
CA GLU A 205 -10.43 -13.17 21.61
C GLU A 205 -11.86 -12.93 21.12
N ALA A 206 -12.09 -12.88 19.81
CA ALA A 206 -13.44 -12.75 19.24
C ALA A 206 -14.35 -13.94 19.61
N VAL A 207 -13.82 -15.17 19.60
CA VAL A 207 -14.56 -16.37 20.05
C VAL A 207 -14.90 -16.27 21.53
N ARG A 208 -13.97 -15.82 22.38
CA ARG A 208 -14.19 -15.65 23.82
C ARG A 208 -15.34 -14.68 24.08
N GLU A 209 -15.31 -13.53 23.44
CA GLU A 209 -16.36 -12.52 23.54
C GLU A 209 -17.71 -13.02 23.02
N ALA A 210 -17.74 -13.73 21.90
CA ALA A 210 -18.97 -14.31 21.38
C ALA A 210 -19.57 -15.38 22.31
N VAL A 211 -18.74 -16.15 23.02
CA VAL A 211 -19.22 -17.10 24.04
C VAL A 211 -19.78 -16.36 25.25
N ASP A 212 -19.12 -15.30 25.69
CA ASP A 212 -19.58 -14.49 26.83
C ASP A 212 -20.92 -13.79 26.52
N GLU A 213 -21.11 -13.28 25.29
CA GLU A 213 -22.38 -12.71 24.83
C GLU A 213 -23.49 -13.76 24.68
N ASN A 214 -23.14 -15.02 24.43
CA ASN A 214 -24.08 -16.14 24.29
C ASN A 214 -24.31 -16.91 25.62
N ASP A 215 -24.31 -16.19 26.75
CA ASP A 215 -24.49 -16.75 28.10
C ASP A 215 -23.56 -17.93 28.42
N GLY A 216 -22.32 -17.91 27.91
CA GLY A 216 -21.33 -18.97 28.09
C GLY A 216 -21.52 -20.21 27.20
N LYS A 217 -22.48 -20.19 26.27
CA LYS A 217 -22.71 -21.31 25.33
C LYS A 217 -21.73 -21.24 24.15
N ARG A 218 -21.23 -22.41 23.75
CA ARG A 218 -20.26 -22.55 22.64
C ARG A 218 -20.91 -22.79 21.28
N ASP A 219 -22.23 -22.94 21.23
CA ASP A 219 -22.99 -23.03 19.98
C ASP A 219 -23.23 -21.61 19.45
N LEU A 220 -22.28 -21.13 18.66
CA LEU A 220 -22.28 -19.77 18.11
C LEU A 220 -22.95 -19.74 16.72
N ALA A 221 -23.79 -18.75 16.49
CA ALA A 221 -24.32 -18.47 15.16
C ALA A 221 -23.27 -17.72 14.33
N VAL A 222 -23.05 -18.17 13.10
CA VAL A 222 -22.03 -17.59 12.19
C VAL A 222 -22.62 -17.20 10.85
N ALA A 223 -22.20 -16.04 10.35
CA ALA A 223 -22.37 -15.62 8.97
C ALA A 223 -21.08 -15.94 8.20
N VAL A 224 -21.20 -16.66 7.09
CA VAL A 224 -20.07 -17.09 6.27
C VAL A 224 -20.04 -16.25 4.99
N ASP A 225 -18.96 -15.50 4.79
CA ASP A 225 -18.73 -14.73 3.56
C ASP A 225 -17.48 -15.22 2.81
N GLY A 226 -17.53 -15.13 1.48
CA GLY A 226 -16.49 -15.61 0.59
C GLY A 226 -16.03 -14.52 -0.37
N SER A 227 -14.73 -14.33 -0.50
CA SER A 227 -14.11 -13.41 -1.44
C SER A 227 -13.16 -14.13 -2.40
N TRP A 228 -13.19 -13.75 -3.68
CA TRP A 228 -12.31 -14.32 -4.71
C TRP A 228 -11.49 -13.22 -5.39
N GLN A 229 -10.23 -13.53 -5.69
CA GLN A 229 -9.33 -12.59 -6.36
C GLN A 229 -9.86 -12.14 -7.74
N LYS A 230 -10.56 -13.01 -8.46
CA LYS A 230 -11.12 -12.73 -9.78
C LYS A 230 -12.63 -12.96 -9.80
N ARG A 231 -13.35 -12.09 -10.50
CA ARG A 231 -14.79 -12.22 -10.74
C ARG A 231 -15.08 -13.41 -11.66
N GLY A 232 -16.12 -14.18 -11.33
CA GLY A 232 -16.67 -15.25 -12.18
C GLY A 232 -15.87 -16.54 -12.13
N PHE A 233 -16.07 -17.34 -11.06
CA PHE A 233 -15.68 -18.75 -10.82
C PHE A 233 -14.32 -19.25 -11.35
N SER A 234 -13.40 -18.35 -11.71
CA SER A 234 -12.14 -18.64 -12.38
C SER A 234 -10.93 -18.20 -11.54
N SER A 235 -11.19 -17.81 -10.30
CA SER A 235 -10.14 -17.43 -9.37
C SER A 235 -9.44 -18.65 -8.81
N LYS A 236 -8.11 -18.62 -8.81
CA LYS A 236 -7.27 -19.64 -8.15
C LYS A 236 -7.07 -19.37 -6.66
N ASN A 237 -7.44 -18.18 -6.20
CA ASN A 237 -7.29 -17.74 -4.83
C ASN A 237 -8.64 -17.29 -4.29
N GLY A 238 -9.00 -17.78 -3.11
CA GLY A 238 -10.22 -17.44 -2.39
C GLY A 238 -9.94 -17.26 -0.90
N LEU A 239 -10.83 -16.55 -0.23
CA LEU A 239 -10.87 -16.36 1.21
C LEU A 239 -12.29 -16.64 1.66
N LEU A 240 -12.45 -17.45 2.70
CA LEU A 240 -13.68 -17.61 3.46
C LEU A 240 -13.48 -16.98 4.82
N THR A 241 -14.48 -16.28 5.32
CA THR A 241 -14.50 -15.69 6.65
C THR A 241 -15.77 -16.07 7.37
N ASP A 242 -15.63 -16.61 8.57
CA ASP A 242 -16.74 -16.91 9.46
C ASP A 242 -16.82 -15.79 10.50
N THR A 243 -17.95 -15.11 10.55
CA THR A 243 -18.20 -13.96 11.41
C THR A 243 -19.30 -14.31 12.40
N SER A 244 -19.07 -14.11 13.70
CA SER A 244 -20.11 -14.27 14.71
C SER A 244 -21.27 -13.30 14.41
N VAL A 245 -22.49 -13.83 14.40
CA VAL A 245 -23.70 -13.03 14.14
C VAL A 245 -23.94 -12.03 15.27
N ASP A 246 -23.63 -12.43 16.50
CA ASP A 246 -23.91 -11.64 17.71
C ASP A 246 -22.92 -10.47 17.86
N THR A 247 -21.61 -10.75 17.79
CA THR A 247 -20.55 -9.73 17.98
C THR A 247 -20.19 -8.98 16.70
N GLY A 248 -20.51 -9.53 15.53
CA GLY A 248 -20.03 -9.03 14.23
C GLY A 248 -18.51 -9.20 14.01
N LYS A 249 -17.82 -9.99 14.85
CA LYS A 249 -16.37 -10.22 14.76
C LYS A 249 -16.02 -11.49 13.99
N VAL A 250 -14.89 -11.46 13.29
CA VAL A 250 -14.37 -12.62 12.57
C VAL A 250 -13.81 -13.63 13.57
N ILE A 251 -14.29 -14.87 13.52
CA ILE A 251 -13.91 -15.95 14.44
C ILE A 251 -13.10 -17.07 13.76
N ASP A 252 -13.21 -17.20 12.43
CA ASP A 252 -12.36 -18.10 11.64
C ASP A 252 -12.16 -17.58 10.21
N VAL A 253 -11.04 -17.96 9.60
CA VAL A 253 -10.70 -17.62 8.21
C VAL A 253 -10.03 -18.80 7.51
N GLU A 254 -10.48 -19.12 6.30
CA GLU A 254 -9.85 -20.15 5.47
C GLU A 254 -9.40 -19.56 4.13
N VAL A 255 -8.12 -19.72 3.81
CA VAL A 255 -7.53 -19.21 2.56
C VAL A 255 -7.36 -20.35 1.57
N PHE A 256 -8.13 -20.31 0.49
CA PHE A 256 -7.99 -21.24 -0.61
C PHE A 256 -6.94 -20.75 -1.61
N GLN A 257 -5.94 -21.58 -1.87
CA GLN A 257 -5.02 -21.39 -2.98
C GLN A 257 -4.97 -22.67 -3.80
N ASN A 258 -5.16 -22.56 -5.11
CA ASN A 258 -4.96 -23.66 -6.05
C ASN A 258 -3.46 -23.90 -6.33
N ILE A 259 -2.67 -24.01 -5.26
CA ILE A 259 -1.34 -24.61 -5.24
C ILE A 259 -1.48 -25.81 -4.31
N VAL A 260 -1.36 -27.00 -4.87
CA VAL A 260 -1.49 -28.28 -4.16
C VAL A 260 -0.47 -28.35 -3.02
N PHE A 261 -0.90 -27.99 -1.81
CA PHE A 261 -0.37 -28.51 -0.56
C PHE A 261 -1.58 -28.91 0.27
N VAL A 262 -1.87 -30.21 0.24
CA VAL A 262 -2.89 -30.82 1.09
C VAL A 262 -2.49 -30.58 2.54
N ARG A 263 -3.20 -29.69 3.23
CA ARG A 263 -3.16 -29.62 4.69
C ARG A 263 -4.47 -30.21 5.19
N THR A 264 -4.44 -31.49 5.54
CA THR A 264 -5.53 -32.16 6.26
C THR A 264 -5.55 -31.63 7.70
N LYS A 265 -6.42 -30.67 8.00
CA LYS A 265 -7.02 -30.60 9.34
C LYS A 265 -8.50 -30.97 9.18
N PRO A 266 -9.06 -31.83 10.05
CA PRO A 266 -10.48 -32.11 10.03
C PRO A 266 -11.23 -30.91 10.65
N SER A 267 -11.88 -30.11 9.82
CA SER A 267 -12.90 -29.17 10.28
C SER A 267 -14.16 -29.97 10.59
N ILE A 268 -14.47 -30.17 11.87
CA ILE A 268 -15.76 -30.72 12.31
C ILE A 268 -16.72 -29.54 12.47
N PHE A 269 -17.47 -29.24 11.41
CA PHE A 269 -18.68 -28.43 11.55
C PHE A 269 -19.83 -29.16 10.85
N LYS A 270 -20.84 -29.55 11.64
CA LYS A 270 -22.16 -29.90 11.13
C LYS A 270 -22.90 -28.59 10.92
N ILE A 271 -23.09 -28.21 9.66
CA ILE A 271 -24.08 -27.19 9.28
C ILE A 271 -25.45 -27.78 9.61
N VAL A 272 -26.07 -27.34 10.70
CA VAL A 272 -27.49 -27.56 10.92
C VAL A 272 -28.21 -26.51 10.09
N ARG A 273 -28.91 -26.95 9.03
CA ARG A 273 -29.85 -26.14 8.27
C ARG A 273 -31.19 -26.10 8.98
#